data_AF-A0A8H9WJD7-F1
#
_entry.id   AF-A0A8H9WJD7-F1
#
_cell.length_a   1.000
_cell.length_b   1.000
_cell.length_c   1.000
_cell.angle_alpha   90.00
_cell.angle_beta   90.00
_cell.angle_gamma   90.00
#
_symmetry.space_group_name_H-M   'P 1'
#
loop_
_entity.id
_entity.type
_entity.pdbx_description
1 polymer ?
#
loop_
_entity_poly.entity_id
_entity_poly.type
_entity_poly.pdbx_seq_one_letter_code
_entity_poly.pdbx_strand_id
1 'polypeptide(L)' 'MAPDGSTIPPTGKSVNLKNVLIWEFQDGKVKSVKNYLDMMTMLSQLGLAG' A
#
# COMPACT_ATOMS: atom_id res chain seq x y z
N MET A 1 22.68 5.48 -11.01
CA MET A 1 22.43 5.60 -9.56
C MET A 1 22.16 4.21 -9.03
N ALA A 2 22.76 3.80 -7.91
CA ALA A 2 22.46 2.51 -7.29
C ALA A 2 21.12 2.61 -6.52
N PRO A 3 20.38 1.50 -6.34
CA PRO A 3 19.18 1.50 -5.48
C PRO A 3 19.56 1.91 -4.05
N ASP A 4 18.86 2.89 -3.48
CA ASP A 4 19.09 3.40 -2.12
C ASP A 4 18.12 2.81 -1.07
N GLY A 5 17.29 1.85 -1.48
CA GLY A 5 16.28 1.22 -0.63
C GLY A 5 15.01 2.06 -0.40
N SER A 6 14.91 3.25 -1.00
CA SER A 6 13.71 4.10 -0.87
C SER A 6 12.55 3.67 -1.78
N THR A 7 12.83 2.84 -2.78
CA THR A 7 11.84 2.37 -3.76
C THR A 7 11.86 0.85 -3.90
N ILE A 8 10.67 0.25 -3.97
CA ILE A 8 10.50 -1.15 -4.35
C ILE A 8 10.43 -1.25 -5.88
N PRO A 9 11.34 -1.99 -6.55
CA PRO A 9 11.27 -2.19 -8.00
C PRO A 9 10.00 -2.95 -8.42
N PRO A 10 9.51 -2.77 -9.66
CA PRO A 10 8.39 -3.56 -10.18
C PRO A 10 8.73 -5.05 -10.22
N THR A 11 7.97 -5.87 -9.49
CA THR A 11 8.22 -7.33 -9.38
C THR A 11 7.45 -8.16 -10.40
N GLY A 12 6.43 -7.57 -11.06
CA GLY A 12 5.50 -8.27 -11.96
C GLY A 12 4.53 -9.23 -11.26
N LYS A 13 4.53 -9.29 -9.92
CA LYS A 13 3.65 -10.15 -9.13
C LYS A 13 2.32 -9.46 -8.85
N SER A 14 1.23 -10.22 -8.89
CA SER A 14 -0.06 -9.80 -8.34
C SER A 14 -0.04 -9.92 -6.81
N VAL A 15 -0.76 -9.02 -6.13
CA VAL A 15 -0.96 -9.08 -4.67
C VAL A 15 -2.45 -9.11 -4.37
N ASN A 16 -2.82 -9.86 -3.34
CA ASN A 16 -4.14 -9.81 -2.73
C ASN A 16 -4.01 -9.11 -1.37
N LEU A 17 -4.74 -8.01 -1.17
CA LEU A 17 -4.62 -7.17 0.02
C LEU A 17 -5.96 -7.00 0.70
N LYS A 18 -5.95 -7.17 2.02
CA LYS A 18 -7.01 -6.68 2.88
C LYS A 18 -6.67 -5.25 3.27
N ASN A 19 -7.64 -4.37 3.17
CA ASN A 19 -7.53 -3.01 3.65
C ASN A 19 -8.83 -2.50 4.24
N VAL A 20 -8.72 -1.42 5.01
CA VAL A 20 -9.83 -0.60 5.47
C VAL A 20 -9.57 0.81 4.96
N LEU A 21 -10.47 1.29 4.11
CA LEU A 21 -10.52 2.70 3.74
C LEU A 21 -11.56 3.41 4.60
N ILE A 22 -11.11 4.42 5.32
CA ILE A 22 -11.99 5.36 6.02
C ILE A 22 -12.01 6.65 5.21
N TRP A 23 -13.20 7.02 4.75
CA TRP A 23 -13.44 8.25 4.00
C TRP A 23 -14.15 9.25 4.90
N GLU A 24 -13.57 10.42 5.06
CA GLU A 24 -14.21 11.56 5.72
C GLU A 24 -14.76 12.50 4.64
N PHE A 25 -16.06 12.81 4.73
CA PHE A 25 -16.70 13.76 3.83
C PHE A 25 -17.04 15.05 4.57
N GLN A 26 -16.85 16.19 3.90
CA GLN A 26 -17.29 17.51 4.35
C GLN A 26 -17.84 18.26 3.14
N ASP A 27 -19.03 18.86 3.27
CA ASP A 27 -19.72 19.60 2.20
C ASP A 27 -19.88 18.78 0.90
N GLY A 28 -20.20 17.49 1.05
CA GLY A 28 -20.41 16.56 -0.07
C GLY A 28 -19.12 16.15 -0.81
N LYS A 29 -17.94 16.57 -0.32
CA LYS A 29 -16.63 16.23 -0.92
C LYS A 29 -15.79 15.44 0.06
N VAL A 30 -14.86 14.65 -0.48
CA VAL A 30 -13.86 13.94 0.33
C VAL A 30 -12.92 14.94 0.94
N LYS A 31 -12.89 15.00 2.28
CA LYS A 31 -11.97 15.82 3.05
C LYS A 31 -10.69 15.06 3.37
N SER A 32 -10.80 13.79 3.76
CA SER A 32 -9.65 12.96 4.07
C SER A 32 -9.91 11.49 3.75
N VAL A 33 -8.84 10.75 3.47
CA VAL A 33 -8.87 9.29 3.31
C VAL A 33 -7.76 8.70 4.16
N LYS A 34 -8.10 7.72 5.00
CA LYS A 34 -7.13 6.89 5.71
C LYS A 34 -7.22 5.48 5.15
N ASN A 35 -6.12 4.98 4.63
CA ASN A 35 -6.00 3.61 4.13
C ASN A 35 -5.12 2.81 5.09
N TYR A 36 -5.74 1.89 5.82
CA TYR A 36 -5.04 0.91 6.64
C TYR A 36 -4.95 -0.37 5.82
N LEU A 37 -3.76 -0.67 5.30
CA LEU A 37 -3.51 -1.90 4.55
C LEU A 37 -2.54 -2.81 5.30
N ASP A 38 -2.67 -4.11 5.07
CA ASP A 38 -1.72 -5.11 5.56
C ASP A 38 -0.40 -5.05 4.78
N MET A 39 0.47 -4.14 5.19
CA MET A 39 1.75 -3.89 4.53
C MET A 39 2.71 -5.07 4.64
N MET A 40 2.67 -5.83 5.73
CA MET A 40 3.56 -6.99 5.92
C MET A 40 3.21 -8.10 4.94
N THR A 41 1.92 -8.41 4.80
CA THR A 41 1.46 -9.39 3.82
C THR A 41 1.71 -8.93 2.38
N MET A 42 1.67 -7.61 2.11
CA MET A 42 2.07 -7.06 0.81
C MET A 42 3.56 -7.33 0.52
N LEU A 43 4.45 -6.97 1.46
CA LEU A 43 5.89 -7.14 1.29
C LEU A 43 6.28 -8.61 1.14
N SER A 44 5.60 -9.51 1.85
CA SER A 44 5.81 -10.96 1.71
C SER A 44 5.41 -11.46 0.32
N GLN A 45 4.24 -11.07 -0.20
CA GLN A 45 3.81 -11.44 -1.56
C GLN A 45 4.74 -10.89 -2.65
N LEU A 46 5.37 -9.74 -2.40
CA LEU A 46 6.38 -9.16 -3.29
C LEU A 46 7.75 -9.86 -3.20
N GLY A 47 7.96 -10.73 -2.21
CA GLY A 47 9.24 -11.44 -1.99
C GLY A 47 10.28 -10.60 -1.25
N LEU A 48 9.86 -9.61 -0.48
CA LEU A 48 10.73 -8.64 0.21
C LEU A 48 10.82 -8.89 1.72
N ALA A 49 9.92 -9.70 2.27
CA ALA A 49 9.88 -10.09 3.67
C ALA A 49 9.44 -11.56 3.80
N GLY A 50 10.03 -12.28 4.75
CA GLY A 50 9.71 -13.69 5.07
C GLY A 50 8.97 -13.81 6.39
#